data_AF-A0A2P4YMR7-F1
#
_entry.id   AF-A0A2P4YMR7-F1
#
_cell.length_a   1.000
_cell.length_b   1.000
_cell.length_c   1.000
_cell.angle_alpha   90.00
_cell.angle_beta   90.00
_cell.angle_gamma   90.00
#
_symmetry.space_group_name_H-M   'P 1'
#
loop_
_entity.id
_entity.type
_entity.pdbx_description
1 polymer ?
#
loop_
_entity_poly.entity_id
_entity_poly.type
_entity_poly.pdbx_seq_one_letter_code
_entity_poly.pdbx_strand_id
1 'polypeptide(L)'
;MTYRAHCDATVVAFSALGLHSKAKMHAARGSGSRMAERIRRLGRWNAGAMERDYLPALPRDAMHSLAGLAPDRRSRAALVPPNNLQREVFPYVKTYLAAYVKQSAPHVSTGAFLNLL
;
A
#
# COMPACT_ATOMS: atom_id res chain seq x y z
N MET A 1 17.25 7.42 -0.99
CA MET A 1 17.22 7.19 -2.45
C MET A 1 16.97 8.54 -3.13
N THR A 2 17.77 8.94 -4.13
CA THR A 2 17.59 10.24 -4.80
C THR A 2 16.60 10.12 -5.95
N TYR A 3 15.96 11.24 -6.32
CA TYR A 3 15.05 11.30 -7.46
C TYR A 3 15.70 10.79 -8.76
N ARG A 4 16.96 11.16 -8.99
CA ARG A 4 17.71 10.77 -10.19
C ARG A 4 17.96 9.26 -10.22
N ALA A 5 18.40 8.67 -9.10
CA ALA A 5 18.59 7.22 -8.99
C ALA A 5 17.30 6.44 -9.30
N HIS A 6 16.14 6.95 -8.86
CA HIS A 6 14.85 6.33 -9.16
C HIS A 6 14.46 6.45 -10.64
N CYS A 7 14.70 7.62 -11.25
CA CYS A 7 14.46 7.84 -12.68
C CYS A 7 15.32 6.90 -13.53
N ASP A 8 16.61 6.82 -13.23
CA ASP A 8 17.57 6.02 -14.00
C ASP A 8 17.19 4.52 -13.93
N ALA A 9 16.83 4.02 -12.75
CA ALA A 9 16.35 2.64 -12.60
C ALA A 9 15.07 2.36 -13.42
N THR A 10 14.15 3.32 -13.47
CA THR A 10 12.92 3.20 -14.27
C THR A 10 13.22 3.18 -15.77
N VAL A 11 14.14 4.03 -16.24
CA VAL A 11 14.58 4.06 -17.65
C VAL A 11 15.23 2.75 -18.05
N VAL A 12 16.08 2.17 -17.20
CA VAL A 12 16.72 0.87 -17.44
C VAL A 12 15.67 -0.23 -17.56
N ALA A 13 14.72 -0.29 -16.62
CA ALA A 13 13.66 -1.28 -16.63
C ALA A 13 12.77 -1.17 -17.89
N PHE A 14 12.40 0.04 -18.31
CA PHE A 14 11.56 0.25 -19.49
C PHE A 14 12.31 -0.09 -20.79
N SER A 15 13.58 0.31 -20.89
CA SER A 15 14.41 -0.02 -22.05
C SER A 15 14.59 -1.52 -22.21
N ALA A 16 14.79 -2.26 -21.10
CA ALA A 16 14.89 -3.72 -21.11
C ALA A 16 13.62 -4.42 -21.63
N LEU A 17 12.46 -3.75 -21.53
CA LEU A 17 11.17 -4.24 -22.03
C LEU A 17 10.76 -3.64 -23.38
N GLY A 18 11.62 -2.82 -24.02
CA GLY A 18 11.31 -2.13 -25.27
C GLY A 18 10.24 -1.04 -25.12
N LEU A 19 9.99 -0.55 -23.91
CA LEU A 19 9.01 0.49 -23.64
C LEU A 19 9.65 1.88 -23.75
N HIS A 20 9.13 2.71 -24.65
CA HIS A 20 9.59 4.09 -24.82
C HIS A 20 8.63 5.06 -24.12
N SER A 21 9.07 5.68 -23.02
CA SER A 21 8.31 6.74 -22.35
C SER A 21 8.71 8.12 -22.86
N LYS A 22 7.71 8.95 -23.20
CA LYS A 22 7.92 10.35 -23.64
C LYS A 22 8.17 11.33 -22.48
N ALA A 23 7.83 10.95 -21.25
CA ALA A 23 8.01 11.76 -20.07
C ALA A 23 8.81 10.99 -19.01
N LYS A 24 9.46 11.71 -18.09
CA LYS A 24 9.93 11.14 -16.82
C LYS A 24 8.71 10.74 -15.99
N MET A 25 8.11 9.61 -16.34
CA MET A 25 6.94 9.10 -15.66
C MET A 25 7.36 8.63 -14.28
N HIS A 26 6.86 9.31 -13.26
CA HIS A 26 6.40 8.59 -12.10
C HIS A 26 5.24 7.72 -12.58
N ALA A 27 5.47 6.41 -12.73
CA ALA A 27 4.38 5.46 -12.89
C ALA A 27 3.31 5.80 -11.82
N ALA A 28 2.04 5.92 -12.24
CA ALA A 28 0.86 6.23 -11.42
C ALA A 28 0.59 7.70 -10.96
N ARG A 29 1.44 8.70 -11.23
CA ARG A 29 1.15 10.08 -10.73
C ARG A 29 -0.08 10.73 -11.40
N GLY A 30 -0.31 10.44 -12.68
CA GLY A 30 -1.43 11.01 -13.44
C GLY A 30 -2.80 10.38 -13.11
N SER A 31 -2.84 9.07 -12.82
CA SER A 31 -4.09 8.36 -12.54
C SER A 31 -4.62 8.67 -11.13
N GLY A 32 -3.75 8.75 -10.12
CA GLY A 32 -4.13 9.10 -8.76
C GLY A 32 -4.72 10.50 -8.63
N SER A 33 -4.09 11.48 -9.30
CA SER A 33 -4.56 12.88 -9.31
C SER A 33 -5.97 13.02 -9.92
N ARG A 34 -6.19 12.42 -11.09
CA ARG A 34 -7.51 12.44 -11.77
C ARG A 34 -8.62 11.77 -10.96
N MET A 35 -8.29 10.75 -10.16
CA MET A 35 -9.28 10.08 -9.31
C MET A 35 -9.61 10.87 -8.05
N ALA A 36 -8.62 11.49 -7.40
CA ALA A 36 -8.86 12.41 -6.28
C ALA A 36 -9.77 13.58 -6.72
N GLU A 37 -9.54 14.08 -7.93
CA GLU A 37 -10.39 15.09 -8.55
C GLU A 37 -11.82 14.59 -8.80
N ARG A 38 -11.99 13.32 -9.22
CA ARG A 38 -13.31 12.70 -9.44
C ARG A 38 -14.09 12.52 -8.13
N ILE A 39 -13.42 12.13 -7.04
CA ILE A 39 -14.03 12.05 -5.70
C ILE A 39 -14.49 13.43 -5.24
N ARG A 40 -13.69 14.47 -5.50
CA ARG A 40 -14.03 15.86 -5.19
C ARG A 40 -15.24 16.37 -5.99
N ARG A 41 -15.33 16.06 -7.30
CA ARG A 41 -16.41 16.53 -8.19
C ARG A 41 -17.76 15.82 -7.94
N LEU A 42 -17.77 14.62 -7.36
CA LEU A 42 -18.99 13.84 -7.10
C LEU A 42 -19.74 14.25 -5.81
N GLY A 43 -19.31 15.31 -5.11
CA GLY A 43 -20.09 15.94 -4.04
C GLY A 43 -20.40 15.06 -2.82
N ARG A 44 -19.69 13.93 -2.62
CA ARG A 44 -19.88 13.02 -1.48
C ARG A 44 -19.19 13.51 -0.21
N TRP A 45 -19.45 14.74 0.20
CA TRP A 45 -19.03 15.31 1.49
C TRP A 45 -20.26 15.55 2.38
N ASN A 46 -21.07 14.52 2.63
CA ASN A 46 -22.20 14.66 3.56
C ASN A 46 -21.78 14.19 4.96
N ALA A 47 -21.82 15.13 5.89
CA ALA A 47 -21.33 15.03 7.28
C ALA A 47 -21.98 13.94 8.14
N GLY A 48 -23.06 13.28 7.69
CA GLY A 48 -23.64 12.13 8.39
C GLY A 48 -22.86 10.82 8.21
N ALA A 49 -21.95 10.74 7.23
CA ALA A 49 -21.06 9.59 7.05
C ALA A 49 -19.74 9.73 7.82
N MET A 50 -19.41 10.93 8.31
CA MET A 50 -18.12 11.23 8.97
C MET A 50 -17.89 10.47 10.28
N GLU A 51 -18.94 9.96 10.94
CA GLU A 51 -18.78 9.21 12.19
C GLU A 51 -18.34 7.75 11.96
N ARG A 52 -18.42 7.26 10.71
CA ARG A 52 -17.78 6.00 10.29
C ARG A 52 -16.64 6.18 9.28
N ASP A 53 -16.60 7.33 8.61
CA ASP A 53 -15.66 7.63 7.53
C ASP A 53 -14.66 8.73 7.90
N TYR A 54 -13.90 8.53 8.98
CA TYR A 54 -12.56 9.11 9.09
C TYR A 54 -11.67 8.57 7.97
N LEU A 55 -11.89 8.93 6.70
CA LEU A 55 -11.10 8.50 5.52
C LEU A 55 -10.40 7.12 5.69
N PRO A 56 -11.10 6.01 6.06
CA PRO A 56 -10.38 4.86 6.62
C PRO A 56 -9.75 4.00 5.52
N ALA A 57 -10.29 4.07 4.30
CA ALA A 57 -9.75 3.43 3.12
C ALA A 57 -10.39 4.04 1.87
N LEU A 58 -9.63 4.15 0.79
CA LEU A 58 -10.19 4.21 -0.56
C LEU A 58 -11.27 3.12 -0.70
N PRO A 59 -12.39 3.36 -1.42
CA PRO A 59 -13.37 2.31 -1.67
C PRO A 59 -12.65 1.04 -2.15
N ARG A 60 -12.96 -0.12 -1.56
CA ARG A 60 -12.21 -1.36 -1.82
C ARG A 60 -12.08 -1.67 -3.31
N ASP A 61 -13.13 -1.42 -4.07
CA ASP A 61 -13.15 -1.60 -5.53
C ASP A 61 -12.19 -0.65 -6.24
N ALA A 62 -12.03 0.59 -5.74
CA ALA A 62 -11.04 1.53 -6.21
C ALA A 62 -9.61 1.06 -5.86
N MET A 63 -9.37 0.54 -4.65
CA MET A 63 -8.07 -0.03 -4.27
C MET A 63 -7.68 -1.22 -5.16
N HIS A 64 -8.64 -2.12 -5.44
CA HIS A 64 -8.42 -3.28 -6.30
C HIS A 64 -8.14 -2.86 -7.75
N SER A 65 -8.92 -1.91 -8.27
CA SER A 65 -8.70 -1.34 -9.61
C SER A 65 -7.32 -0.68 -9.72
N LEU A 66 -6.86 0.03 -8.69
CA LEU A 66 -5.52 0.62 -8.63
C LEU A 66 -4.41 -0.44 -8.57
N ALA A 67 -4.67 -1.55 -7.90
CA ALA A 67 -3.75 -2.68 -7.83
C ALA A 67 -3.76 -3.57 -9.10
N GLY A 68 -4.59 -3.26 -10.10
CA GLY A 68 -4.77 -4.07 -11.30
C GLY A 68 -5.49 -5.40 -11.04
N LEU A 69 -6.18 -5.54 -9.90
CA LEU A 69 -6.93 -6.73 -9.54
C LEU A 69 -8.33 -6.68 -10.19
N ALA A 70 -8.74 -7.79 -10.80
CA ALA A 70 -10.11 -7.94 -11.28
C ALA A 70 -11.09 -7.92 -10.08
N PRO A 71 -12.29 -7.34 -10.23
CA PRO A 71 -13.27 -7.22 -9.14
C PRO A 71 -13.71 -8.57 -8.54
N ASP A 72 -13.55 -9.65 -9.31
CA ASP A 72 -13.91 -11.02 -8.95
C ASP A 72 -12.70 -11.87 -8.46
N ARG A 73 -11.46 -11.41 -8.66
CA ARG A 73 -10.25 -12.11 -8.16
C ARG A 73 -10.02 -11.77 -6.69
N ARG A 74 -10.83 -12.41 -5.83
CA ARG A 74 -10.86 -12.21 -4.38
C ARG A 74 -10.18 -13.33 -3.59
N SER A 75 -9.34 -14.15 -4.22
CA SER A 75 -8.77 -15.31 -3.55
C SER A 75 -7.52 -14.92 -2.75
N ARG A 76 -7.62 -15.02 -1.42
CA ARG A 76 -6.45 -15.30 -0.58
C ARG A 76 -5.80 -16.60 -1.06
N ALA A 77 -4.49 -16.75 -0.83
CA ALA A 77 -3.80 -18.00 -1.14
C ALA A 77 -4.57 -19.19 -0.55
N ALA A 78 -4.71 -20.26 -1.33
CA ALA A 78 -5.44 -21.46 -0.89
C ALA A 78 -4.76 -22.15 0.30
N LEU A 79 -3.47 -21.88 0.52
CA LEU A 79 -2.66 -22.44 1.58
C LEU A 79 -2.04 -21.32 2.41
N VAL A 80 -2.19 -21.42 3.73
CA VAL A 80 -1.49 -20.57 4.69
C VAL A 80 -0.09 -21.16 4.90
N PRO A 81 0.99 -20.37 4.73
CA PRO A 81 2.35 -20.91 4.92
C PRO A 81 2.55 -21.40 6.36
N PRO A 82 3.31 -22.49 6.57
CA PRO A 82 3.68 -22.96 7.90
C PRO A 82 4.34 -21.89 8.79
N ASN A 83 4.05 -21.95 10.09
CA ASN A 83 4.50 -20.98 11.09
C ASN A 83 6.03 -20.90 11.25
N ASN A 84 6.78 -21.96 10.92
CA ASN A 84 8.24 -21.96 10.93
C ASN A 84 8.79 -21.08 9.78
N LEU A 85 8.29 -21.29 8.56
CA LEU A 85 8.69 -20.49 7.39
C LEU A 85 8.32 -19.00 7.54
N GLN A 86 7.15 -18.70 8.09
CA GLN A 86 6.77 -17.31 8.37
C GLN A 86 7.76 -16.60 9.30
N ARG A 87 8.33 -17.32 10.28
CA ARG A 87 9.31 -16.75 11.22
C ARG A 87 10.68 -16.53 10.58
N GLU A 88 11.01 -17.21 9.49
CA GLU A 88 12.30 -17.04 8.83
C GLU A 88 12.38 -15.76 7.99
N VAL A 89 11.26 -15.25 7.47
CA VAL A 89 11.21 -14.02 6.67
C VAL A 89 11.48 -12.77 7.53
N PHE A 90 10.88 -12.73 8.72
CA PHE A 90 11.05 -11.63 9.69
C PHE A 90 11.34 -12.16 11.10
N PRO A 91 12.55 -12.66 11.36
CA PRO A 91 12.88 -13.42 12.58
C PRO A 91 12.72 -12.63 13.87
N TYR A 92 12.89 -11.31 13.82
CA TYR A 92 12.89 -10.46 15.00
C TYR A 92 11.52 -9.88 15.37
N VAL A 93 10.50 -10.00 14.50
CA VAL A 93 9.18 -9.38 14.73
C VAL A 93 8.58 -9.84 16.06
N LYS A 94 8.67 -11.14 16.37
CA LYS A 94 8.14 -11.68 17.64
C LYS A 94 8.86 -11.12 18.86
N THR A 95 10.18 -10.99 18.78
CA THR A 95 11.01 -10.43 19.86
C THR A 95 10.64 -8.97 20.10
N TYR A 96 10.51 -8.18 19.04
CA TYR A 96 10.11 -6.78 19.15
C TYR A 96 8.68 -6.60 19.62
N LEU A 97 7.74 -7.45 19.19
CA LEU A 97 6.36 -7.42 19.65
C LEU A 97 6.27 -7.76 21.15
N ALA A 98 7.04 -8.75 21.62
CA ALA A 98 7.11 -9.09 23.04
C ALA A 98 7.72 -7.95 23.88
N ALA A 99 8.74 -7.25 23.36
CA ALA A 99 9.32 -6.08 24.02
C ALA A 99 8.35 -4.89 24.04
N TYR A 100 7.62 -4.67 22.94
CA TYR A 100 6.59 -3.63 22.82
C TYR A 100 5.49 -3.79 23.86
N VAL A 101 4.98 -5.02 24.05
CA VAL A 101 3.92 -5.31 25.04
C VAL A 101 4.40 -5.10 26.48
N LYS A 102 5.69 -5.29 26.76
CA LYS A 102 6.28 -5.09 28.09
C LYS A 102 6.58 -3.62 28.41
N GLN A 103 6.48 -2.73 27.43
CA GLN A 103 6.82 -1.32 27.59
C GLN A 103 5.66 -0.59 28.30
N SER A 104 5.97 0.22 29.32
CA SER A 104 4.93 0.92 30.11
C SER A 104 4.18 2.02 29.35
N ALA A 105 4.79 2.58 28.31
CA ALA A 105 4.19 3.61 27.44
C ALA A 105 4.67 3.43 25.98
N PRO A 106 4.18 2.41 25.27
CA PRO A 106 4.62 2.11 23.91
C PRO A 106 4.02 3.07 22.87
N HIS A 107 4.81 3.49 21.89
CA HIS A 107 4.32 4.33 20.80
C HIS A 107 3.44 3.53 19.83
N VAL A 108 2.18 3.94 19.64
CA VAL A 108 1.16 3.20 18.85
C VAL A 108 1.64 2.83 17.45
N SER A 109 2.41 3.70 16.77
CA SER A 109 2.93 3.40 15.44
C SER A 109 3.88 2.20 15.40
N THR A 110 4.58 1.91 16.50
CA THR A 110 5.51 0.78 16.59
C THR A 110 4.74 -0.54 16.57
N GLY A 111 3.66 -0.64 17.34
CA GLY A 111 2.77 -1.80 17.33
C GLY A 111 2.08 -1.97 15.97
N ALA A 112 1.60 -0.87 15.38
CA ALA A 112 0.99 -0.90 14.05
C ALA A 112 1.98 -1.37 12.96
N PHE A 113 3.24 -0.90 13.01
CA PHE A 113 4.29 -1.33 12.09
C PHE A 113 4.66 -2.81 12.27
N LEU A 114 4.79 -3.28 13.51
CA LEU A 114 5.09 -4.69 13.78
C LEU A 114 3.96 -5.64 13.34
N ASN A 115 2.70 -5.19 13.36
CA ASN A 115 1.57 -5.94 12.84
C ASN A 115 1.44 -5.89 11.31
N LEU A 116 2.13 -4.97 10.63
CA LEU A 116 2.15 -4.85 9.18
C LEU A 116 3.13 -5.86 8.54
N LEU A 117 4.15 -6.28 9.29
CA LEU A 117 5.18 -7.22 8.88
C LEU A 117 4.71 -8.67 9.06
#